data_AF-A0A2M7URI6-F1
#
_entry.id   AF-A0A2M7URI6-F1
#
_cell.length_a   1.000
_cell.length_b   1.000
_cell.length_c   1.000
_cell.angle_alpha   90.00
_cell.angle_beta   90.00
_cell.angle_gamma   90.00
#
_symmetry.space_group_name_H-M   'P 1'
#
loop_
_entity.id
_entity.type
_entity.pdbx_description
1 polymer ?
#
loop_
_entity_poly.entity_id
_entity_poly.type
_entity_poly.pdbx_seq_one_letter_code
_entity_poly.pdbx_strand_id
1 'polypeptide(L)'
;MKKLLFLAIVIVAGIIVWQRYAPQRTTNTPVLGQPENNIVYVTVYTGGGVETGKLLIQIPFVSDLKAGDKLNVAIDTSGNGVLESGEYVITDHLIRSRENLSSGYYAATDVTIQSDMQARVVVAGRTYNAMVEAKRVEVGNLMNKKIIDSQGNLVPDISITPANAQDDENPED
;
A
#
# COMPACT_ATOMS: atom_id res chain seq x y z
N MET A 1 -46.06 42.57 12.06
CA MET A 1 -45.40 41.45 12.78
C MET A 1 -45.59 40.07 12.14
N LYS A 2 -46.60 39.82 11.29
CA LYS A 2 -46.83 38.50 10.66
C LYS A 2 -45.84 38.09 9.55
N LYS A 3 -45.19 39.06 8.89
CA LYS A 3 -44.25 38.79 7.77
C LYS A 3 -42.89 38.20 8.23
N LEU A 4 -42.42 38.56 9.42
CA LEU A 4 -41.17 38.00 9.97
C LEU A 4 -41.31 36.53 10.40
N LEU A 5 -42.49 36.13 10.89
CA LEU A 5 -42.73 34.76 11.35
C LEU A 5 -42.76 33.77 10.17
N PHE A 6 -43.30 34.18 9.02
CA PHE A 6 -43.35 33.35 7.81
C PHE A 6 -41.95 33.10 7.21
N LEU A 7 -41.08 34.11 7.23
CA LEU A 7 -39.72 33.98 6.70
C LEU A 7 -38.87 33.01 7.53
N ALA A 8 -39.00 33.05 8.87
CA ALA A 8 -38.30 32.12 9.76
C ALA A 8 -38.72 30.66 9.54
N ILE A 9 -40.01 30.41 9.30
CA ILE A 9 -40.54 29.05 9.05
C ILE A 9 -40.04 28.50 7.71
N VAL A 10 -39.97 29.32 6.66
CA VAL A 10 -39.46 28.88 5.34
C VAL A 10 -37.96 28.55 5.40
N ILE A 11 -37.18 29.31 6.15
CA ILE A 11 -35.74 29.05 6.33
C ILE A 11 -35.52 27.74 7.09
N VAL A 12 -36.24 27.52 8.19
CA VAL A 12 -36.12 26.30 8.99
C VAL A 12 -36.58 25.07 8.19
N ALA A 13 -37.69 25.17 7.45
CA ALA A 13 -38.15 24.10 6.57
C ALA A 13 -37.15 23.81 5.44
N GLY A 14 -36.54 24.84 4.84
CA GLY A 14 -35.50 24.70 3.82
C GLY A 14 -34.26 23.98 4.32
N ILE A 15 -33.79 24.28 5.54
CA ILE A 15 -32.64 23.62 6.16
C ILE A 15 -32.94 22.15 6.47
N ILE A 16 -34.14 21.84 6.98
CA ILE A 16 -34.55 20.46 7.29
C ILE A 16 -34.69 19.62 6.01
N VAL A 17 -35.23 20.21 4.93
CA VAL A 17 -35.34 19.54 3.63
C VAL A 17 -33.94 19.36 3.02
N TRP A 18 -33.05 20.35 3.08
CA TRP A 18 -31.68 20.20 2.60
C TRP A 18 -30.89 19.12 3.36
N GLN A 19 -31.06 19.00 4.69
CA GLN A 19 -30.45 17.92 5.47
C GLN A 19 -31.00 16.53 5.15
N ARG A 20 -32.27 16.41 4.72
CA ARG A 20 -32.87 15.12 4.29
C ARG A 20 -32.52 14.71 2.87
N TYR A 21 -32.18 15.66 1.99
CA TYR A 21 -31.82 15.41 0.59
C TYR A 21 -30.35 15.63 0.28
N ALA A 22 -29.53 16.03 1.25
CA ALA A 22 -28.09 15.94 1.13
C ALA A 22 -27.76 14.45 0.89
N PRO A 23 -27.16 14.10 -0.27
CA PRO A 23 -26.77 12.72 -0.50
C PRO A 23 -25.80 12.35 0.61
N GLN A 24 -26.22 11.40 1.45
CA GLN A 24 -25.33 10.70 2.35
C GLN A 24 -24.30 10.04 1.42
N ARG A 25 -23.12 10.65 1.26
CA ARG A 25 -21.96 9.99 0.67
C ARG A 25 -21.63 8.84 1.61
N THR A 26 -22.26 7.69 1.40
CA THR A 26 -21.77 6.41 1.91
C THR A 26 -20.61 6.02 1.01
N THR A 27 -19.52 6.77 1.08
CA THR A 27 -18.25 6.28 0.58
C THR A 27 -17.81 5.23 1.58
N ASN A 28 -17.97 3.94 1.25
CA ASN A 28 -17.35 2.82 1.97
C ASN A 28 -15.81 2.86 1.90
N THR A 29 -15.24 4.03 1.58
CA THR A 29 -13.81 4.26 1.45
C THR A 29 -13.20 4.28 2.85
N PRO A 30 -12.23 3.42 3.15
CA PRO A 30 -11.66 3.35 4.48
C PRO A 30 -10.91 4.64 4.85
N VAL A 31 -11.28 5.26 5.98
CA VAL A 31 -10.60 6.46 6.51
C VAL A 31 -9.47 6.06 7.45
N LEU A 32 -8.25 6.56 7.24
CA LEU A 32 -7.09 6.33 8.10
C LEU A 32 -7.32 6.96 9.48
N GLY A 33 -7.01 6.18 10.51
CA GLY A 33 -6.90 6.71 11.87
C GLY A 33 -5.53 7.34 12.08
N GLN A 34 -5.30 7.90 13.27
CA GLN A 34 -3.94 8.33 13.62
C GLN A 34 -2.96 7.14 13.56
N PRO A 35 -1.74 7.35 13.03
CA PRO A 35 -0.69 6.36 13.08
C PRO A 35 -0.41 5.97 14.54
N GLU A 36 -0.32 4.67 14.78
CA GLU A 36 0.28 4.18 16.02
C GLU A 36 1.81 4.32 15.90
N ASN A 37 2.59 4.08 16.95
CA ASN A 37 4.08 4.05 16.89
C ASN A 37 4.63 2.89 16.02
N ASN A 38 3.86 2.44 15.03
CA ASN A 38 4.16 1.42 14.06
C ASN A 38 4.83 2.07 12.84
N ILE A 39 5.90 1.44 12.36
CA ILE A 39 6.62 1.85 11.16
C ILE A 39 6.60 0.71 10.14
N VAL A 40 6.17 1.01 8.92
CA VAL A 40 6.34 0.15 7.74
C VAL A 40 7.58 0.62 7.00
N TYR A 41 8.58 -0.25 6.88
CA TYR A 41 9.77 0.06 6.09
C TYR A 41 9.53 -0.31 4.63
N VAL A 42 9.79 0.63 3.72
CA VAL A 42 9.63 0.43 2.29
C VAL A 42 10.96 0.67 1.60
N THR A 43 11.53 -0.37 1.01
CA THR A 43 12.64 -0.23 0.08
C THR A 43 12.09 0.01 -1.33
N VAL A 44 12.40 1.16 -1.90
CA VAL A 44 12.07 1.54 -3.28
C VAL A 44 13.28 1.25 -4.16
N TYR A 45 13.12 0.34 -5.12
CA TYR A 45 14.19 0.00 -6.05
C TYR A 45 14.26 1.00 -7.21
N THR A 46 15.47 1.48 -7.50
CA THR A 46 15.77 2.43 -8.57
C THR A 46 16.77 1.85 -9.56
N GLY A 47 16.66 2.21 -10.84
CA GLY A 47 17.58 1.81 -11.90
C GLY A 47 17.92 3.01 -12.78
N GLY A 48 19.19 3.40 -12.83
CA GLY A 48 19.63 4.60 -13.51
C GLY A 48 19.04 5.88 -12.91
N GLY A 49 18.80 5.90 -11.60
CA GLY A 49 18.17 7.02 -10.89
C GLY A 49 16.65 7.15 -11.07
N VAL A 50 16.00 6.18 -11.72
CA VAL A 50 14.55 6.16 -11.93
C VAL A 50 13.92 5.05 -11.10
N GLU A 51 12.77 5.31 -10.46
CA GLU A 51 12.03 4.27 -9.72
C GLU A 51 11.57 3.16 -10.67
N THR A 52 11.84 1.91 -10.29
CA THR A 52 11.49 0.72 -11.10
C THR A 52 10.03 0.31 -10.93
N GLY A 53 9.31 0.93 -9.99
CA GLY A 53 8.00 0.52 -9.52
C GLY A 53 8.01 -0.75 -8.65
N LYS A 54 9.18 -1.33 -8.37
CA LYS A 54 9.32 -2.49 -7.47
C LYS A 54 9.66 -2.05 -6.06
N LEU A 55 9.03 -2.70 -5.09
CA LEU A 55 9.17 -2.43 -3.67
C LEU A 55 9.51 -3.71 -2.89
N LEU A 56 10.21 -3.54 -1.77
CA LEU A 56 10.23 -4.51 -0.67
C LEU A 56 9.64 -3.85 0.58
N ILE A 57 8.60 -4.46 1.14
CA ILE A 57 7.83 -3.94 2.27
C ILE A 57 8.09 -4.80 3.51
N GLN A 58 8.54 -4.19 4.60
CA GLN A 58 8.79 -4.88 5.86
C GLN A 58 7.89 -4.34 6.97
N ILE A 59 7.30 -5.25 7.74
CA ILE A 59 6.28 -4.95 8.75
C ILE A 59 6.72 -5.56 10.08
N PRO A 60 7.61 -4.91 10.84
CA PRO A 60 8.28 -5.49 12.00
C PRO A 60 7.39 -5.59 13.25
N PHE A 61 6.29 -4.82 13.29
CA PHE A 61 5.44 -4.69 14.48
C PHE A 61 4.37 -5.78 14.60
N VAL A 62 4.30 -6.72 13.66
CA VAL A 62 3.34 -7.84 13.72
C VAL A 62 4.05 -9.14 14.11
N SER A 63 3.83 -9.60 15.34
CA SER A 63 4.56 -10.74 15.92
C SER A 63 3.89 -12.11 15.79
N ASP A 64 2.57 -12.15 15.54
CA ASP A 64 1.74 -13.36 15.74
C ASP A 64 1.06 -13.87 14.45
N LEU A 65 1.79 -13.81 13.34
CA LEU A 65 1.27 -14.22 12.03
C LEU A 65 1.26 -15.73 11.84
N LYS A 66 0.17 -16.26 11.30
CA LYS A 66 0.00 -17.68 10.98
C LYS A 66 0.00 -17.90 9.47
N ALA A 67 0.47 -19.07 9.06
CA ALA A 67 0.31 -19.49 7.68
C ALA A 67 -1.18 -19.54 7.32
N GLY A 68 -1.54 -18.98 6.17
CA GLY A 68 -2.92 -18.81 5.71
C GLY A 68 -3.56 -17.48 6.10
N ASP A 69 -2.97 -16.69 6.99
CA ASP A 69 -3.46 -15.33 7.25
C ASP A 69 -3.33 -14.47 5.99
N LYS A 70 -4.34 -13.65 5.74
CA LYS A 70 -4.36 -12.67 4.66
C LYS A 70 -3.73 -11.37 5.11
N LEU A 71 -2.82 -10.84 4.31
CA LEU A 71 -2.20 -9.53 4.45
C LEU A 71 -2.71 -8.58 3.36
N ASN A 72 -3.11 -7.38 3.78
CA ASN A 72 -3.29 -6.22 2.92
C ASN A 72 -2.45 -5.07 3.45
N VAL A 73 -1.80 -4.34 2.56
CA VAL A 73 -1.06 -3.12 2.87
C VAL A 73 -1.49 -2.04 1.88
N ALA A 74 -1.92 -0.91 2.42
CA ALA A 74 -2.23 0.28 1.66
C ALA A 74 -1.42 1.47 2.18
N ILE A 75 -1.02 2.37 1.29
CA ILE A 75 -0.24 3.57 1.61
C ILE A 75 -1.00 4.77 1.04
N ASP A 76 -1.34 5.74 1.87
CA ASP A 76 -2.00 6.99 1.46
C ASP A 76 -1.00 7.88 0.72
N THR A 77 -0.91 7.62 -0.58
CA THR A 77 -0.06 8.35 -1.51
C THR A 77 -0.65 9.72 -1.88
N SER A 78 -1.96 9.88 -1.72
CA SER A 78 -2.67 11.13 -1.98
C SER A 78 -2.59 12.12 -0.82
N GLY A 79 -2.29 11.65 0.39
CA GLY A 79 -2.20 12.44 1.62
C GLY A 79 -3.55 12.97 2.11
N ASN A 80 -4.66 12.37 1.68
CA ASN A 80 -6.01 12.83 2.01
C ASN A 80 -6.63 12.11 3.21
N GLY A 81 -5.92 11.16 3.82
CA GLY A 81 -6.38 10.34 4.95
C GLY A 81 -7.42 9.30 4.58
N VAL A 82 -7.62 9.01 3.30
CA VAL A 82 -8.66 8.12 2.77
C VAL A 82 -8.02 7.16 1.77
N LEU A 83 -8.16 5.86 2.01
CA LEU A 83 -7.53 4.84 1.17
C LEU A 83 -8.32 4.56 -0.10
N GLU A 84 -7.73 4.88 -1.24
CA GLU A 84 -8.27 4.61 -2.56
C GLU A 84 -7.85 3.22 -3.08
N SER A 85 -8.56 2.69 -4.08
CA SER A 85 -8.27 1.35 -4.61
C SER A 85 -6.86 1.23 -5.22
N GLY A 86 -6.29 2.33 -5.74
CA GLY A 86 -4.94 2.35 -6.32
C GLY A 86 -3.82 2.40 -5.27
N GLU A 87 -4.16 2.60 -4.00
CA GLU A 87 -3.20 2.78 -2.90
C GLU A 87 -2.83 1.48 -2.19
N TYR A 88 -3.49 0.38 -2.57
CA TYR A 88 -3.18 -0.96 -2.08
C TYR A 88 -1.98 -1.54 -2.82
N VAL A 89 -0.84 -1.57 -2.15
CA VAL A 89 0.41 -2.14 -2.66
C VAL A 89 0.49 -3.64 -2.44
N ILE A 90 -0.23 -4.17 -1.44
CA ILE A 90 -0.39 -5.61 -1.21
C ILE A 90 -1.87 -5.88 -0.97
N THR A 91 -2.43 -6.84 -1.71
CA THR A 91 -3.85 -7.23 -1.60
C THR A 91 -3.98 -8.73 -1.46
N ASP A 92 -4.74 -9.18 -0.45
CA ASP A 92 -5.09 -10.58 -0.19
C ASP A 92 -3.91 -11.56 -0.21
N HIS A 93 -2.72 -11.09 0.18
CA HIS A 93 -1.52 -11.91 0.15
C HIS A 93 -1.55 -12.96 1.26
N LEU A 94 -1.42 -14.24 0.90
CA LEU A 94 -1.40 -15.34 1.85
C LEU A 94 -0.02 -15.51 2.48
N ILE A 95 0.04 -15.41 3.79
CA ILE A 95 1.25 -15.68 4.56
C ILE A 95 1.56 -17.18 4.47
N ARG A 96 2.73 -17.55 3.94
CA ARG A 96 3.08 -18.96 3.67
C ARG A 96 3.86 -19.65 4.79
N SER A 97 4.64 -18.92 5.59
CA SER A 97 5.38 -19.45 6.77
C SER A 97 6.03 -18.30 7.54
N ARG A 98 6.30 -18.49 8.85
CA ARG A 98 6.94 -17.49 9.73
C ARG A 98 8.38 -17.17 9.30
N GLU A 99 9.08 -18.12 8.67
CA GLU A 99 10.48 -17.97 8.23
C GLU A 99 10.66 -16.91 7.12
N ASN A 100 9.61 -16.59 6.36
CA ASN A 100 9.66 -15.59 5.28
C ASN A 100 9.27 -14.16 5.73
N LEU A 101 8.80 -13.98 6.97
CA LEU A 101 8.32 -12.68 7.46
C LEU A 101 9.44 -11.69 7.75
N SER A 102 10.61 -12.20 8.16
CA SER A 102 11.82 -11.41 8.36
C SER A 102 12.36 -10.79 7.06
N SER A 103 12.01 -11.38 5.91
CA SER A 103 12.57 -11.00 4.61
C SER A 103 11.81 -9.86 3.92
N GLY A 104 10.59 -9.55 4.36
CA GLY A 104 9.70 -8.58 3.73
C GLY A 104 8.90 -9.15 2.55
N TYR A 105 8.00 -8.33 2.03
CA TYR A 105 7.06 -8.66 0.96
C TYR A 105 7.38 -7.84 -0.29
N TYR A 106 7.56 -8.52 -1.41
CA TYR A 106 7.74 -7.84 -2.69
C TYR A 106 6.40 -7.33 -3.21
N ALA A 107 6.39 -6.08 -3.63
CA ALA A 107 5.22 -5.41 -4.20
C ALA A 107 5.60 -4.62 -5.45
N ALA A 108 4.60 -4.23 -6.23
CA ALA A 108 4.77 -3.34 -7.35
C ALA A 108 3.73 -2.21 -7.29
N THR A 109 4.15 -1.01 -7.65
CA THR A 109 3.29 0.18 -7.74
C THR A 109 3.83 1.11 -8.82
N ASP A 110 2.95 1.87 -9.44
CA ASP A 110 3.26 2.97 -10.34
C ASP A 110 3.31 4.32 -9.59
N VAL A 111 3.00 4.33 -8.29
CA VAL A 111 2.99 5.53 -7.46
C VAL A 111 4.29 5.63 -6.66
N THR A 112 4.84 6.84 -6.58
CA THR A 112 6.04 7.10 -5.79
C THR A 112 5.74 7.02 -4.29
N ILE A 113 6.48 6.16 -3.60
CA ILE A 113 6.42 6.03 -2.14
C ILE A 113 7.49 6.90 -1.48
N GLN A 114 7.09 7.61 -0.43
CA GLN A 114 7.97 8.50 0.35
C GLN A 114 7.81 8.21 1.85
N SER A 115 8.81 8.63 2.62
CA SER A 115 8.69 8.64 4.08
C SER A 115 7.58 9.59 4.52
N ASP A 116 7.11 9.41 5.75
CA ASP A 116 6.06 10.20 6.37
C ASP A 116 4.66 10.03 5.76
N MET A 117 4.50 9.16 4.75
CA MET A 117 3.19 8.72 4.29
C MET A 117 2.51 7.86 5.35
N GLN A 118 1.18 7.93 5.42
CA GLN A 118 0.41 7.05 6.29
C GLN A 118 0.16 5.71 5.59
N ALA A 119 0.18 4.63 6.36
CA ALA A 119 -0.12 3.30 5.87
C ALA A 119 -1.15 2.61 6.75
N ARG A 120 -1.90 1.70 6.14
CA ARG A 120 -2.72 0.73 6.84
C ARG A 120 -2.26 -0.67 6.51
N VAL A 121 -2.00 -1.43 7.57
CA VAL A 121 -1.77 -2.86 7.48
C VAL A 121 -2.98 -3.58 8.03
N VAL A 122 -3.59 -4.42 7.22
CA VAL A 122 -4.66 -5.32 7.66
C VAL A 122 -4.16 -6.74 7.57
N VAL A 123 -4.10 -7.44 8.70
CA VAL A 123 -3.64 -8.82 8.73
C VAL A 123 -4.42 -9.63 9.75
N ALA A 124 -4.87 -10.82 9.33
CA ALA A 124 -5.74 -11.68 10.14
C ALA A 124 -6.98 -10.94 10.69
N GLY A 125 -7.52 -9.98 9.93
CA GLY A 125 -8.65 -9.13 10.33
C GLY A 125 -8.31 -8.01 11.32
N ARG A 126 -7.07 -7.92 11.81
CA ARG A 126 -6.58 -6.82 12.65
C ARG A 126 -6.10 -5.67 11.77
N THR A 127 -6.42 -4.45 12.16
CA THR A 127 -6.01 -3.23 11.45
C THR A 127 -4.97 -2.48 12.28
N TYR A 128 -3.89 -2.07 11.64
CA TYR A 128 -2.84 -1.24 12.22
C TYR A 128 -2.66 -0.01 11.34
N ASN A 129 -2.69 1.18 11.94
CA ASN A 129 -2.26 2.40 11.27
C ASN A 129 -0.77 2.61 11.57
N ALA A 130 -0.01 2.99 10.55
CA ALA A 130 1.44 3.09 10.64
C ALA A 130 1.95 4.28 9.83
N MET A 131 3.20 4.66 10.08
CA MET A 131 3.95 5.58 9.24
C MET A 131 4.85 4.79 8.29
N VAL A 132 5.11 5.34 7.10
CA VAL A 132 6.07 4.82 6.15
C VAL A 132 7.45 5.42 6.40
N GLU A 133 8.46 4.57 6.42
CA GLU A 133 9.86 4.97 6.29
C GLU A 133 10.42 4.39 4.98
N ALA A 134 10.68 5.25 4.01
CA ALA A 134 11.10 4.85 2.68
C ALA A 134 12.62 5.00 2.50
N LYS A 135 13.25 3.97 1.93
CA LYS A 135 14.67 3.96 1.54
C LYS A 135 14.81 3.62 0.07
N ARG A 136 15.59 4.41 -0.67
CA ARG A 136 15.90 4.14 -2.09
C ARG A 136 17.15 3.28 -2.21
N VAL A 137 17.12 2.28 -3.08
CA VAL A 137 18.25 1.40 -3.38
C VAL A 137 18.44 1.33 -4.90
N GLU A 138 19.62 1.71 -5.36
CA GLU A 138 20.02 1.58 -6.77
C GLU A 138 20.40 0.13 -7.05
N VAL A 139 19.67 -0.49 -7.98
CA VAL A 139 19.85 -1.88 -8.42
C VAL A 139 20.25 -1.94 -9.90
N GLY A 140 20.48 -0.78 -10.53
CA GLY A 140 20.79 -0.66 -11.94
C GLY A 140 19.67 -1.20 -12.84
N ASN A 141 20.02 -1.52 -14.09
CA ASN A 141 19.07 -2.02 -15.07
C ASN A 141 18.63 -3.49 -14.82
N LEU A 142 19.14 -4.14 -13.77
CA LEU A 142 18.82 -5.55 -13.46
C LEU A 142 17.33 -5.74 -13.15
N MET A 143 16.71 -4.78 -12.46
CA MET A 143 15.29 -4.80 -12.10
C MET A 143 14.38 -4.13 -13.14
N ASN A 144 14.94 -3.55 -14.20
CA ASN A 144 14.21 -2.97 -15.33
C ASN A 144 13.98 -3.97 -16.48
N LYS A 145 14.34 -5.25 -16.30
CA LYS A 145 14.12 -6.25 -17.34
C LYS A 145 12.63 -6.47 -17.55
N LYS A 146 12.19 -6.26 -18.79
CA LYS A 146 10.88 -6.67 -19.28
C LYS A 146 11.08 -8.04 -19.94
N ILE A 147 10.26 -9.02 -19.58
CA ILE A 147 10.18 -10.29 -20.33
C ILE A 147 9.17 -10.14 -21.45
N ILE A 148 9.33 -10.94 -22.50
CA ILE A 148 8.36 -11.02 -23.59
C ILE A 148 7.32 -12.07 -23.19
N ASP A 149 6.05 -11.68 -23.07
CA ASP A 149 4.96 -12.63 -22.81
C ASP A 149 4.76 -13.60 -23.99
N SER A 150 3.88 -14.60 -23.80
CA SER A 150 3.54 -15.57 -24.85
C SER A 150 2.95 -14.95 -26.13
N GLN A 151 2.55 -13.68 -26.08
CA GLN A 151 1.99 -12.91 -27.18
C GLN A 151 3.00 -11.92 -27.80
N GLY A 152 4.24 -11.87 -27.33
CA GLY A 152 5.27 -10.98 -27.86
C GLY A 152 5.34 -9.60 -27.18
N ASN A 153 4.56 -9.34 -26.13
CA ASN A 153 4.56 -8.04 -25.44
C ASN A 153 5.60 -7.98 -24.34
N LEU A 154 6.24 -6.82 -24.19
CA LEU A 154 7.13 -6.54 -23.06
C LEU A 154 6.31 -6.38 -21.77
N VAL A 155 6.34 -7.38 -20.90
CA VAL A 155 5.74 -7.36 -19.56
C VAL A 155 6.83 -7.25 -18.48
N PRO A 156 6.57 -6.58 -17.34
CA PRO A 156 7.55 -6.46 -16.26
C PRO A 156 7.99 -7.84 -15.76
N ASP A 157 9.30 -8.12 -15.73
CA ASP A 157 9.79 -9.36 -15.13
C ASP A 157 9.71 -9.25 -13.61
N ILE A 158 8.87 -10.06 -12.97
CA ILE A 158 8.75 -10.13 -11.50
C ILE A 158 9.75 -11.16 -10.93
N SER A 159 10.51 -11.84 -11.78
CA SER A 159 11.41 -12.93 -11.37
C SER A 159 12.66 -12.37 -10.67
N ILE A 160 12.60 -12.28 -9.35
CA ILE A 160 13.80 -12.29 -8.52
C ILE A 160 14.21 -13.75 -8.45
N THR A 161 14.95 -14.23 -9.44
CA THR A 161 15.64 -15.50 -9.29
C THR A 161 16.67 -15.28 -8.18
N PRO A 162 16.59 -15.96 -7.02
CA PRO A 162 17.73 -15.97 -6.13
C PRO A 162 18.90 -16.49 -6.97
N ALA A 163 19.91 -15.63 -7.15
CA ALA A 163 21.18 -16.14 -7.62
C ALA A 163 21.61 -17.12 -6.54
N ASN A 164 21.42 -18.42 -6.80
CA ASN A 164 22.24 -19.42 -6.14
C ASN A 164 23.66 -18.97 -6.49
N ALA A 165 24.36 -18.41 -5.50
CA ALA A 165 25.80 -18.42 -5.52
C ALA A 165 26.14 -19.91 -5.51
N GLN A 166 26.29 -20.46 -6.70
CA GLN A 166 26.97 -21.72 -6.89
C GLN A 166 28.40 -21.37 -6.48
N ASP A 167 28.79 -21.79 -5.28
CA ASP A 167 30.19 -21.87 -4.94
C ASP A 167 30.84 -22.68 -6.06
N ASP A 168 31.61 -21.99 -6.91
CA ASP A 168 32.64 -22.62 -7.72
C ASP A 168 33.72 -23.08 -6.73
N GLU A 169 33.43 -24.16 -5.98
CA GLU A 169 34.48 -25.03 -5.49
C GLU A 169 35.02 -25.79 -6.70
N ASN A 170 35.98 -25.13 -7.31
CA ASN A 170 36.97 -25.62 -8.26
C ASN A 170 37.39 -27.07 -7.96
N PRO A 171 37.06 -28.07 -8.80
CA PRO A 171 37.77 -29.32 -8.79
C PRO A 171 39.00 -29.18 -9.69
N GLU A 172 40.19 -29.37 -9.10
CA GLU A 172 41.46 -29.82 -9.71
C GLU A 172 42.65 -29.12 -9.05
N ASP A 173 43.24 -29.77 -8.03
CA ASP A 173 44.47 -30.58 -8.18
C ASP A 173 44.67 -31.49 -6.95
#